data_AF-A0A526YKM1-F1
#
_entry.id   AF-A0A526YKM1-F1
#
_cell.length_a   1.000
_cell.length_b   1.000
_cell.length_c   1.000
_cell.angle_alpha   90.00
_cell.angle_beta   90.00
_cell.angle_gamma   90.00
#
_symmetry.space_group_name_H-M   'P 1'
#
loop_
_entity.id
_entity.type
_entity.pdbx_description
1 polymer ?
#
loop_
_entity_poly.entity_id
_entity_poly.type
_entity_poly.pdbx_seq_one_letter_code
_entity_poly.pdbx_strand_id
1 'polypeptide(L)'
;ILIPDYPSAPGRTGYAVGLDVPSSVLAMLHDLSEQGYVVEGIPQTPRALLEMLERGGGGLRLEDYLTLSKELPPAAIAAVTAAWGNAE
;
A
#
# COMPACT_ATOMS: atom_id res chain seq x y z
N ILE A 1 -6.88 -2.00 -3.00
CA ILE A 1 -7.25 -1.66 -1.59
C ILE A 1 -5.98 -1.18 -0.90
N LEU A 2 -6.01 -0.05 -0.19
CA LEU A 2 -4.87 0.47 0.58
C LEU A 2 -5.11 0.28 2.07
N ILE A 3 -4.08 -0.13 2.79
CA ILE A 3 -4.14 -0.41 4.24
C ILE A 3 -3.08 0.48 4.93
N PRO A 4 -3.43 1.22 6.00
CA PRO A 4 -2.45 1.96 6.78
C PRO A 4 -1.43 1.00 7.40
N ASP A 5 -0.14 1.34 7.28
CA ASP A 5 0.92 0.63 8.00
C ASP A 5 1.77 1.61 8.81
N TYR A 6 2.02 1.24 10.06
CA TYR A 6 2.78 2.02 11.02
C TYR A 6 3.91 1.13 11.57
N PRO A 7 4.99 0.93 10.79
CA PRO A 7 6.00 -0.09 11.07
C PRO A 7 6.71 0.06 12.42
N SER A 8 6.73 1.28 12.99
CA SER A 8 7.32 1.54 14.30
C SER A 8 6.44 1.15 15.50
N ALA A 9 5.26 0.59 15.27
CA ALA A 9 4.33 0.19 16.32
C ALA A 9 3.85 -1.26 16.11
N PRO A 10 4.49 -2.25 16.78
CA PRO A 10 4.13 -3.65 16.66
C PRO A 10 2.63 -3.88 16.88
N GLY A 11 1.98 -4.63 15.99
CA GLY A 11 0.54 -4.90 16.04
C GLY A 11 -0.36 -3.78 15.51
N ARG A 12 0.18 -2.73 14.87
CA ARG A 12 -0.61 -1.65 14.25
C ARG A 12 -0.66 -1.69 12.72
N THR A 13 -0.15 -2.75 12.10
CA THR A 13 -0.36 -2.99 10.66
C THR A 13 -1.85 -3.17 10.41
N GLY A 14 -2.41 -2.33 9.54
CA GLY A 14 -3.85 -2.26 9.30
C GLY A 14 -4.66 -1.70 10.48
N TYR A 15 -4.06 -0.88 11.35
CA TYR A 15 -4.81 -0.25 12.42
C TYR A 15 -5.81 0.79 11.90
N ALA A 16 -7.10 0.50 12.07
CA ALA A 16 -8.18 1.47 11.93
C ALA A 16 -9.14 1.34 13.13
N VAL A 17 -9.48 2.47 13.75
CA VAL A 17 -10.26 2.49 14.99
C VAL A 17 -11.63 1.84 14.77
N GLY A 18 -11.92 0.80 15.55
CA GLY A 18 -13.22 0.11 15.55
C GLY A 18 -13.44 -0.86 14.38
N LEU A 19 -12.42 -1.11 13.54
CA LEU A 19 -12.54 -1.96 12.36
C LEU A 19 -11.57 -3.14 12.41
N ASP A 20 -12.07 -4.33 12.13
CA ASP A 20 -11.22 -5.48 11.79
C ASP A 20 -10.80 -5.35 10.31
N VAL A 21 -9.71 -4.60 10.09
CA VAL A 21 -9.24 -4.26 8.74
C VAL A 21 -8.88 -5.50 7.93
N PRO A 22 -8.10 -6.46 8.42
CA PRO A 22 -7.79 -7.68 7.67
C PRO A 22 -9.04 -8.45 7.23
N SER A 23 -10.00 -8.67 8.13
CA SER A 23 -11.25 -9.37 7.78
C SER A 23 -12.10 -8.57 6.80
N SER A 24 -12.15 -7.24 6.95
CA SER A 24 -12.89 -6.35 6.04
C SER A 24 -12.29 -6.34 4.62
N VAL A 25 -10.96 -6.40 4.51
CA VAL A 25 -10.28 -6.51 3.21
C VAL A 25 -10.61 -7.84 2.53
N LEU A 26 -10.62 -8.96 3.25
CA LEU A 26 -11.03 -10.25 2.70
C LEU A 26 -12.47 -10.21 2.18
N ALA A 27 -13.39 -9.67 2.97
CA ALA A 27 -14.78 -9.49 2.55
C ALA A 27 -14.88 -8.66 1.26
N MET A 28 -14.20 -7.51 1.19
CA MET A 28 -14.18 -6.67 -0.02
C MET A 28 -13.57 -7.39 -1.24
N LEU A 29 -12.52 -8.20 -1.06
CA LEU A 29 -11.92 -8.97 -2.16
C LEU A 29 -12.89 -10.04 -2.69
N HIS A 30 -13.63 -10.71 -1.79
CA HIS A 30 -14.66 -11.66 -2.16
C HIS A 30 -15.82 -10.97 -2.87
N ASP A 31 -16.33 -9.86 -2.34
CA ASP A 31 -17.39 -9.06 -2.96
C ASP A 31 -17.01 -8.64 -4.39
N LEU A 32 -15.78 -8.13 -4.58
CA LEU A 32 -15.29 -7.74 -5.92
C LEU A 32 -15.27 -8.94 -6.88
N SER A 33 -14.77 -10.09 -6.43
CA SER A 33 -14.76 -11.32 -7.23
C SER A 33 -16.18 -11.76 -7.62
N GLU A 34 -17.11 -11.75 -6.67
CA GLU A 34 -18.51 -12.10 -6.90
C GLU A 34 -19.22 -11.13 -7.85
N GLN A 35 -18.83 -9.85 -7.86
CA GLN A 35 -19.31 -8.85 -8.82
C GLN A 35 -18.64 -8.93 -10.21
N GLY A 36 -17.78 -9.93 -10.45
CA GLY A 36 -17.16 -10.20 -11.75
C GLY A 36 -15.86 -9.45 -12.02
N TYR A 37 -15.26 -8.81 -11.02
CA TYR A 37 -13.90 -8.28 -11.14
C TYR A 37 -12.89 -9.44 -11.08
N VAL A 38 -11.81 -9.35 -11.85
CA VAL A 38 -10.71 -10.31 -11.77
C VAL A 38 -9.95 -10.08 -10.47
N VAL A 39 -10.10 -11.01 -9.53
CA VAL A 39 -9.37 -11.02 -8.25
C VAL A 39 -8.80 -12.43 -8.05
N GLU A 40 -7.49 -12.56 -8.19
CA GLU A 40 -6.78 -13.84 -8.04
C GLU A 40 -6.06 -13.93 -6.69
N GLY A 41 -5.88 -15.15 -6.19
CA GLY A 41 -5.02 -15.40 -5.03
C GLY A 41 -5.51 -14.84 -3.69
N ILE A 42 -6.85 -14.74 -3.48
CA ILE A 42 -7.42 -14.26 -2.22
C ILE A 42 -6.97 -15.20 -1.06
N PRO A 43 -6.23 -14.68 -0.05
CA PRO A 43 -5.76 -15.51 1.06
C PRO A 43 -6.93 -15.97 1.93
N GLN A 44 -6.82 -17.18 2.49
CA GLN A 44 -7.92 -17.82 3.23
C GLN A 44 -8.10 -17.28 4.66
N THR A 45 -7.11 -16.56 5.19
CA THR A 45 -7.17 -16.05 6.57
C THR A 45 -6.64 -14.62 6.66
N PRO A 46 -7.14 -13.81 7.63
CA PRO A 46 -6.59 -12.50 7.95
C PRO A 46 -5.07 -12.52 8.15
N ARG A 47 -4.56 -13.57 8.81
CA ARG A 47 -3.13 -13.74 9.05
C ARG A 47 -2.35 -13.96 7.75
N ALA A 48 -2.85 -14.82 6.87
CA ALA A 48 -2.21 -15.07 5.57
C ALA A 48 -2.17 -13.80 4.70
N LEU A 49 -3.21 -12.94 4.79
CA LEU A 49 -3.21 -11.62 4.13
C LEU A 49 -2.06 -10.74 4.63
N LEU A 50 -1.89 -10.63 5.95
CA LEU A 50 -0.83 -9.82 6.55
C LEU A 50 0.57 -10.37 6.20
N GLU A 51 0.75 -11.70 6.26
CA GLU A 51 2.01 -12.36 5.87
C GLU A 51 2.36 -12.12 4.39
N MET A 52 1.36 -12.01 3.50
CA MET A 52 1.59 -11.66 2.09
C MET A 52 2.03 -10.19 1.93
N LEU A 53 1.47 -9.27 2.71
CA LEU A 53 1.82 -7.85 2.66
C LEU A 53 3.24 -7.60 3.19
N GLU A 54 3.63 -8.28 4.27
CA GLU A 54 4.98 -8.17 4.86
C GLU A 54 6.10 -8.59 3.90
N ARG A 55 5.85 -9.54 2.99
CA ARG A 55 6.84 -9.96 1.99
C ARG A 55 7.20 -8.83 1.03
N GLY A 56 6.29 -7.86 0.85
CA GLY A 56 6.50 -6.72 -0.04
C GLY A 56 6.86 -7.16 -1.47
N GLY A 57 7.59 -6.30 -2.18
CA GLY A 57 8.09 -6.59 -3.52
C GLY A 57 7.80 -5.50 -4.55
N GLY A 58 6.96 -4.53 -4.21
CA GLY A 58 6.79 -3.31 -4.99
C GLY A 58 7.96 -2.35 -4.75
N GLY A 59 8.63 -1.94 -5.82
CA GLY A 59 9.63 -0.88 -5.80
C GLY A 59 9.60 -0.14 -7.13
N LEU A 60 10.00 1.12 -7.12
CA LEU A 60 10.13 1.93 -8.32
C LEU A 60 11.62 2.18 -8.57
N ARG A 61 12.10 1.93 -9.79
CA ARG A 61 13.51 2.21 -10.12
C ARG A 61 13.73 3.71 -10.05
N LEU A 62 14.91 4.13 -9.60
CA LEU A 62 15.22 5.56 -9.45
C LEU A 62 15.01 6.33 -10.76
N GLU A 63 15.42 5.75 -11.89
CA GLU A 63 15.23 6.36 -13.22
C GLU A 63 13.75 6.58 -13.58
N ASP A 64 12.88 5.64 -13.21
CA ASP A 64 11.44 5.72 -13.45
C ASP A 64 10.82 6.79 -12.53
N TYR A 65 11.21 6.81 -11.26
CA TYR A 65 10.80 7.84 -10.30
C TYR A 65 11.17 9.26 -10.76
N LEU A 66 12.42 9.46 -11.19
CA LEU A 66 12.92 10.74 -11.69
C LEU A 66 12.27 11.16 -13.01
N THR A 67 11.78 10.20 -13.80
CA THR A 67 11.05 10.48 -15.04
C THR A 67 9.63 10.94 -14.71
N LEU A 68 8.92 10.20 -13.86
CA LEU A 68 7.56 10.52 -13.43
C LEU A 68 7.50 11.85 -12.65
N SER A 69 8.53 12.18 -11.86
CA SER A 69 8.56 13.42 -11.08
C SER A 69 8.57 14.69 -11.93
N LYS A 70 9.00 14.61 -13.21
CA LYS A 70 9.00 15.74 -14.14
C LYS A 70 7.60 16.17 -14.56
N GLU A 71 6.60 15.30 -14.42
CA GLU A 71 5.20 15.60 -14.73
C GLU A 71 4.50 16.35 -13.58
N LEU A 72 5.13 16.43 -12.41
CA LEU A 72 4.58 17.10 -11.24
C LEU A 72 4.90 18.60 -11.24
N PRO A 73 4.07 19.44 -10.60
CA PRO A 73 4.37 20.86 -10.45
C PRO A 73 5.74 21.10 -9.80
N PRO A 74 6.58 22.02 -10.34
CA PRO A 74 7.92 22.25 -9.79
C PRO A 74 7.95 22.59 -8.30
N ALA A 75 6.92 23.30 -7.82
CA ALA A 75 6.80 23.66 -6.41
C ALA A 75 6.58 22.42 -5.50
N ALA A 76 5.87 21.40 -5.97
CA ALA A 76 5.64 20.17 -5.21
C ALA A 76 6.94 19.36 -5.07
N ILE A 77 7.69 19.21 -6.16
CA ILE A 77 9.00 18.53 -6.13
C ILE A 77 9.98 19.29 -5.23
N ALA A 78 10.04 20.62 -5.34
CA ALA A 78 10.90 21.44 -4.49
C ALA A 78 10.57 21.26 -2.98
N ALA A 79 9.29 21.20 -2.62
CA ALA A 79 8.87 20.97 -1.24
C ALA A 79 9.29 19.59 -0.72
N VAL A 80 9.14 18.53 -1.53
CA VAL A 80 9.58 17.18 -1.19
C VAL A 80 11.10 17.13 -1.03
N THR A 81 11.86 17.68 -1.98
CA THR A 81 13.33 17.69 -1.92
C THR A 81 13.84 18.48 -0.72
N ALA A 82 13.19 19.59 -0.35
CA ALA A 82 13.56 20.36 0.84
C ALA A 82 13.33 19.59 2.14
N ALA A 83 12.26 18.78 2.23
CA ALA A 83 11.93 18.01 3.42
C ALA A 83 12.74 16.72 3.56
N TRP A 84 13.09 16.07 2.44
CA TRP A 84 13.60 14.69 2.43
C TRP A 84 14.95 14.51 1.71
N GLY A 85 15.47 15.55 1.04
CA GLY A 85 16.69 15.47 0.22
C GLY A 85 16.42 15.03 -1.23
N ASN A 86 17.50 14.80 -1.98
CA ASN A 86 17.40 14.25 -3.34
C ASN A 86 17.07 12.75 -3.27
N ALA A 87 16.41 12.23 -4.30
CA ALA A 87 16.19 10.79 -4.44
C ALA A 87 17.50 10.09 -4.81
N GLU A 88 17.79 8.98 -4.14
CA GLU A 88 18.98 8.13 -4.29
C GLU A 88 18.61 6.65 -4.48
#